data_AF-A0AA37I3L8-F1
#
_entry.id   AF-A0AA37I3L8-F1
#
_cell.length_a   1.000
_cell.length_b   1.000
_cell.length_c   1.000
_cell.angle_alpha   90.00
_cell.angle_beta   90.00
_cell.angle_gamma   90.00
#
_symmetry.space_group_name_H-M   'P 1'
#
loop_
_entity.id
_entity.type
_entity.pdbx_description
1 polymer ?
#
loop_
_entity_poly.entity_id
_entity_poly.type
_entity_poly.pdbx_seq_one_letter_code
_entity_poly.pdbx_strand_id
1 'polypeptide(L)'
;MGKVLIQANNLDLVVDTFMYIYMHPGCSKQELADYCGFTLRQADYYTNACKYLDLINDDWSKTTLAVDIFTNNPAEISERIYARIISDELMGQIFARIYVLPNEDHSTFALELTKEYYPGYSETVYERRSDNIVKWCRRIIEEMNTKY
;
A
#
# COMPACT_ATOMS: atom_id res chain seq x y z
N MET A 1 10.11 -12.22 -11.01
CA MET A 1 9.53 -10.99 -11.57
C MET A 1 9.45 -9.99 -10.43
N GLY A 2 10.08 -8.81 -10.54
CA GLY A 2 10.06 -7.83 -9.44
C GLY A 2 8.63 -7.36 -9.15
N LYS A 3 8.33 -7.05 -7.88
CA LYS A 3 7.02 -6.52 -7.50
C LYS A 3 6.74 -5.23 -8.28
N VAL A 4 5.50 -4.99 -8.69
CA VAL A 4 5.15 -3.73 -9.36
C VAL A 4 5.09 -2.62 -8.31
N LEU A 5 5.97 -1.62 -8.43
CA LEU A 5 5.97 -0.46 -7.54
C LEU A 5 4.58 0.22 -7.51
N ILE A 6 4.13 0.57 -6.31
CA ILE A 6 2.75 0.97 -6.05
C ILE A 6 2.31 2.21 -6.83
N GLN A 7 1.02 2.25 -7.18
CA GLN A 7 0.38 3.39 -7.85
C GLN A 7 -0.82 3.93 -7.06
N ALA A 8 -1.32 3.17 -6.10
CA ALA A 8 -2.42 3.58 -5.24
C ALA A 8 -1.98 4.75 -4.34
N ASN A 9 -2.74 5.83 -4.38
CA ASN A 9 -2.43 7.11 -3.72
C ASN A 9 -3.14 7.30 -2.38
N ASN A 10 -4.02 6.38 -2.01
CA ASN A 10 -4.78 6.40 -0.76
C ASN A 10 -4.63 5.04 -0.07
N LEU A 11 -4.05 5.03 1.13
CA LEU A 11 -3.81 3.80 1.88
C LEU A 11 -5.11 3.20 2.44
N ASP A 12 -6.07 4.03 2.88
CA ASP A 12 -7.35 3.54 3.41
C ASP A 12 -8.11 2.75 2.30
N LEU A 13 -8.07 3.22 1.05
CA LEU A 13 -8.65 2.49 -0.08
C LEU A 13 -7.92 1.19 -0.43
N VAL A 14 -6.64 1.03 -0.08
CA VAL A 14 -5.94 -0.27 -0.19
C VAL A 14 -6.48 -1.24 0.85
N VAL A 15 -6.71 -0.78 2.08
CA VAL A 15 -7.32 -1.57 3.15
C VAL A 15 -8.73 -2.00 2.73
N ASP A 16 -9.57 -1.07 2.28
CA ASP A 16 -10.93 -1.38 1.82
C ASP A 16 -10.92 -2.35 0.64
N THR A 17 -10.01 -2.17 -0.32
CA THR A 17 -9.86 -3.08 -1.46
C THR A 17 -9.52 -4.49 -1.01
N PHE A 18 -8.55 -4.63 -0.12
CA PHE A 18 -8.17 -5.91 0.44
C PHE A 18 -9.32 -6.57 1.20
N MET A 19 -10.00 -5.80 2.06
CA MET A 19 -11.12 -6.30 2.84
C MET A 19 -12.26 -6.77 1.95
N TYR A 20 -12.59 -5.99 0.92
CA TYR A 20 -13.67 -6.33 -0.01
C TYR A 20 -13.37 -7.63 -0.77
N ILE A 21 -12.18 -7.75 -1.37
CA ILE A 21 -11.76 -8.96 -2.10
C ILE A 21 -11.75 -10.17 -1.17
N TYR A 22 -11.29 -10.01 0.07
CA TYR A 22 -11.26 -11.11 1.02
C TYR A 22 -12.68 -11.60 1.37
N MET A 23 -13.62 -10.67 1.56
CA MET A 23 -15.00 -10.99 1.93
C MET A 23 -15.85 -11.46 0.73
N HIS A 24 -15.46 -11.13 -0.50
CA HIS A 24 -16.17 -11.47 -1.73
C HIS A 24 -15.25 -12.17 -2.75
N PRO A 25 -14.82 -13.42 -2.49
CA PRO A 25 -13.97 -14.15 -3.43
C PRO A 25 -14.61 -14.25 -4.82
N GLY A 26 -13.85 -13.90 -5.86
CA GLY A 26 -14.33 -13.91 -7.24
C GLY A 26 -15.10 -12.66 -7.66
N CYS A 27 -15.11 -11.59 -6.86
CA CYS A 27 -15.69 -10.31 -7.26
C CYS A 27 -15.02 -9.78 -8.54
N SER A 28 -15.82 -9.12 -9.38
CA SER A 28 -15.34 -8.43 -10.57
C SER A 28 -14.63 -7.11 -10.23
N LYS A 29 -13.81 -6.61 -11.17
CA LYS A 29 -13.21 -5.26 -11.07
C LYS A 29 -14.27 -4.16 -10.94
N GLN A 30 -15.44 -4.35 -11.54
CA GLN A 30 -16.52 -3.36 -11.51
C GLN A 30 -17.14 -3.30 -10.11
N GLU A 31 -17.50 -4.44 -9.53
CA GLU A 31 -18.06 -4.51 -8.17
C GLU A 31 -17.11 -3.92 -7.12
N LEU A 32 -15.81 -4.23 -7.25
CA LEU A 32 -14.78 -3.65 -6.39
C LEU A 32 -14.73 -2.11 -6.52
N ALA A 33 -14.72 -1.60 -7.76
CA ALA A 33 -14.65 -0.17 -8.03
C ALA A 33 -15.87 0.58 -7.50
N ASP A 34 -17.06 0.00 -7.67
CA ASP A 34 -18.32 0.56 -7.19
C ASP A 34 -18.36 0.58 -5.66
N TYR A 35 -17.88 -0.48 -4.99
CA TYR A 35 -17.83 -0.56 -3.53
C TYR A 35 -16.85 0.46 -2.94
N CYS A 36 -15.62 0.52 -3.46
CA CYS A 36 -14.58 1.39 -2.92
C CYS A 36 -14.70 2.85 -3.40
N GLY A 37 -15.64 3.18 -4.29
CA GLY A 37 -15.86 4.54 -4.76
C GLY A 37 -14.73 5.09 -5.64
N PHE A 38 -14.01 4.23 -6.37
CA PHE A 38 -12.97 4.63 -7.32
C PHE A 38 -13.31 4.22 -8.75
N THR A 39 -12.60 4.78 -9.73
CA THR A 39 -12.82 4.44 -11.14
C THR A 39 -12.34 3.02 -11.47
N LEU A 40 -12.93 2.38 -12.48
CA LEU A 40 -12.48 1.07 -12.95
C LEU A 40 -10.97 1.02 -13.29
N ARG A 41 -10.42 2.14 -13.78
CA ARG A 41 -8.98 2.29 -14.03
C ARG A 41 -8.14 2.20 -12.76
N GLN A 42 -8.64 2.73 -11.65
CA GLN A 42 -7.95 2.70 -10.37
C GLN A 42 -8.01 1.32 -9.70
N ALA A 43 -8.92 0.43 -10.12
CA ALA A 43 -8.97 -0.94 -9.61
C ALA A 43 -7.62 -1.66 -9.77
N ASP A 44 -6.94 -1.46 -10.89
CA ASP A 44 -5.60 -2.03 -11.11
C ASP A 44 -4.55 -1.41 -10.17
N TYR A 45 -4.68 -0.15 -9.79
CA TYR A 45 -3.72 0.49 -8.89
C TYR A 45 -3.83 -0.08 -7.48
N TYR A 46 -5.06 -0.24 -6.98
CA TYR A 46 -5.33 -0.74 -5.64
C TYR A 46 -5.12 -2.26 -5.52
N THR A 47 -5.51 -3.04 -6.53
CA THR A 47 -5.24 -4.48 -6.53
C THR A 47 -3.75 -4.79 -6.68
N ASN A 48 -3.00 -4.03 -7.50
CA ASN A 48 -1.54 -4.17 -7.55
C ASN A 48 -0.86 -3.79 -6.24
N ALA A 49 -1.40 -2.81 -5.50
CA ALA A 49 -0.94 -2.51 -4.14
C ALA A 49 -1.18 -3.69 -3.18
N CYS A 50 -2.35 -4.32 -3.23
CA CYS A 50 -2.62 -5.52 -2.43
C CYS A 50 -1.65 -6.67 -2.77
N LYS A 51 -1.36 -6.88 -4.05
CA LYS A 51 -0.36 -7.85 -4.52
C LYS A 51 1.06 -7.52 -4.05
N TYR A 52 1.46 -6.24 -4.12
CA TYR A 52 2.76 -5.77 -3.64
C TYR A 52 2.98 -6.15 -2.16
N LEU A 53 1.93 -5.99 -1.36
CA LEU A 53 1.92 -6.27 0.07
C LEU A 53 1.73 -7.76 0.40
N ASP A 54 1.63 -8.64 -0.60
CA ASP A 54 1.37 -10.07 -0.43
C ASP A 54 0.03 -10.36 0.28
N LEU A 55 -0.97 -9.50 0.05
CA LEU A 55 -2.33 -9.63 0.61
C LEU A 55 -3.26 -10.42 -0.31
N ILE A 56 -2.98 -10.46 -1.61
CA ILE A 56 -3.71 -11.26 -2.59
C ILE A 56 -2.73 -11.82 -3.63
N ASN A 57 -3.07 -12.97 -4.20
CA ASN A 57 -2.37 -13.57 -5.35
C ASN A 57 -2.75 -12.85 -6.65
N ASP A 58 -2.14 -13.26 -7.76
CA ASP A 58 -2.36 -12.63 -9.05
C ASP A 58 -3.79 -12.74 -9.58
N ASP A 59 -4.46 -13.84 -9.25
CA ASP A 59 -5.85 -14.15 -9.54
C ASP A 59 -6.84 -13.60 -8.49
N TRP A 60 -6.35 -12.76 -7.58
CA TRP A 60 -7.08 -12.18 -6.45
C TRP A 60 -7.52 -13.19 -5.39
N SER A 61 -7.02 -14.42 -5.43
CA SER A 61 -7.18 -15.36 -4.32
C SER A 61 -6.36 -14.93 -3.09
N LYS A 62 -6.76 -15.41 -1.91
CA LYS A 62 -6.15 -15.04 -0.63
C LYS A 62 -4.75 -15.67 -0.50
N THR A 63 -3.78 -14.90 -0.01
CA THR A 63 -2.47 -15.44 0.39
C THR A 63 -2.54 -16.06 1.80
N THR A 64 -1.48 -16.77 2.21
CA THR A 64 -1.35 -17.23 3.60
C THR A 64 -1.35 -16.06 4.59
N LEU A 65 -0.70 -14.95 4.24
CA LEU A 65 -0.70 -13.73 5.05
C LEU A 65 -2.12 -13.17 5.21
N ALA A 66 -2.91 -13.15 4.14
CA ALA A 66 -4.28 -12.66 4.19
C ALA A 66 -5.16 -13.47 5.14
N VAL A 67 -5.05 -14.80 5.08
CA VAL A 67 -5.78 -15.69 5.99
C VAL A 67 -5.37 -15.43 7.44
N ASP A 68 -4.07 -15.30 7.71
CA ASP A 68 -3.57 -15.01 9.06
C ASP A 68 -4.09 -13.67 9.62
N ILE A 69 -4.07 -12.61 8.81
CA ILE A 69 -4.60 -11.28 9.19
C ILE A 69 -6.07 -11.40 9.61
N PHE A 70 -6.89 -12.08 8.82
CA PHE A 70 -8.33 -12.17 9.06
C PHE A 70 -8.74 -13.16 10.15
N THR A 71 -8.07 -14.31 10.24
CA THR A 71 -8.47 -15.36 11.19
C THR A 71 -7.99 -15.06 12.60
N ASN A 72 -6.78 -14.51 12.75
CA ASN A 72 -6.17 -14.36 14.06
C ASN A 72 -6.40 -12.97 14.68
N ASN A 73 -6.57 -11.91 13.87
CA ASN A 73 -6.71 -10.54 14.38
C ASN A 73 -7.68 -9.68 13.55
N PRO A 74 -8.96 -10.06 13.41
CA PRO A 74 -9.92 -9.35 12.56
C PRO A 74 -10.19 -7.89 13.00
N ALA A 75 -9.92 -7.55 14.27
CA ALA A 75 -10.05 -6.19 14.77
C ALA A 75 -8.85 -5.28 14.43
N GLU A 76 -7.74 -5.85 13.93
CA GLU A 76 -6.46 -5.15 13.73
C GLU A 76 -5.99 -5.20 12.27
N ILE A 77 -6.91 -5.37 11.32
CA ILE A 77 -6.57 -5.56 9.90
C ILE A 77 -5.69 -4.41 9.39
N SER A 78 -6.07 -3.16 9.67
CA SER A 78 -5.33 -1.97 9.24
C SER A 78 -3.91 -1.95 9.82
N GLU A 79 -3.76 -2.23 11.12
CA GLU A 79 -2.49 -2.26 11.84
C GLU A 79 -1.56 -3.33 11.28
N ARG A 80 -2.10 -4.50 10.93
CA ARG A 80 -1.33 -5.59 10.31
C ARG A 80 -0.85 -5.22 8.92
N ILE A 81 -1.65 -4.48 8.15
CA ILE A 81 -1.25 -3.92 6.84
C ILE A 81 -0.18 -2.85 7.02
N TYR A 82 -0.31 -1.97 8.02
CA TYR A 82 0.69 -0.95 8.32
C TYR A 82 2.02 -1.58 8.75
N ALA A 83 1.99 -2.59 9.62
CA ALA A 83 3.18 -3.36 9.98
C ALA A 83 3.84 -4.00 8.76
N ARG A 84 3.05 -4.51 7.82
CA ARG A 84 3.55 -5.08 6.56
C ARG A 84 4.25 -4.04 5.68
N ILE A 85 3.72 -2.81 5.63
CA ILE A 85 4.31 -1.66 4.93
C ILE A 85 5.60 -1.21 5.60
N ILE A 86 5.60 -1.03 6.93
CA ILE A 86 6.78 -0.62 7.70
C ILE A 86 7.91 -1.65 7.58
N SER A 87 7.56 -2.93 7.46
CA SER A 87 8.54 -4.02 7.30
C SER A 87 9.04 -4.20 5.86
N ASP A 88 8.50 -3.47 4.89
CA ASP A 88 9.01 -3.47 3.51
C ASP A 88 10.33 -2.69 3.44
N GLU A 89 11.30 -3.17 2.66
CA GLU A 89 12.65 -2.62 2.68
C GLU A 89 12.72 -1.17 2.17
N LEU A 90 11.99 -0.88 1.10
CA LEU A 90 11.88 0.48 0.54
C LEU A 90 10.98 1.35 1.41
N MET A 91 9.75 0.91 1.69
CA MET A 91 8.78 1.73 2.40
C MET A 91 9.18 1.95 3.86
N GLY A 92 9.79 0.95 4.50
CA GLY A 92 10.29 1.02 5.88
C GLY A 92 11.39 2.06 6.07
N GLN A 93 12.30 2.19 5.10
CA GLN A 93 13.32 3.25 5.12
C GLN A 93 12.72 4.65 4.97
N ILE A 94 11.74 4.81 4.07
CA ILE A 94 11.01 6.08 3.90
C ILE A 94 10.22 6.42 5.17
N PHE A 95 9.52 5.43 5.73
CA PHE A 95 8.80 5.55 6.99
C PHE A 95 9.73 6.00 8.12
N ALA A 96 10.85 5.30 8.32
CA ALA A 96 11.82 5.63 9.37
C ALA A 96 12.39 7.04 9.21
N ARG A 97 12.69 7.47 7.97
CA ARG A 97 13.16 8.84 7.69
C ARG A 97 12.12 9.89 8.08
N ILE A 98 10.85 9.68 7.70
CA ILE A 98 9.76 10.59 8.04
C ILE A 98 9.54 10.63 9.56
N TYR A 99 9.57 9.47 10.22
CA TYR A 99 9.35 9.36 11.65
C TYR A 99 10.45 10.05 12.48
N VAL A 100 11.73 9.87 12.12
CA VAL A 100 12.87 10.45 12.86
C VAL A 100 13.07 11.94 12.56
N LEU A 101 12.75 12.39 11.34
CA LEU A 101 12.98 13.77 10.89
C LEU A 101 11.69 14.37 10.30
N PRO A 102 10.63 14.54 11.10
CA PRO A 102 9.28 14.86 10.60
C PRO A 102 9.15 16.23 9.92
N ASN A 103 10.06 17.16 10.23
CA ASN A 103 10.03 18.53 9.71
C ASN A 103 10.85 18.74 8.43
N GLU A 104 11.51 17.69 7.91
CA GLU A 104 12.28 17.77 6.67
C GLU A 104 11.41 17.55 5.43
N ASP A 105 11.93 17.93 4.25
CA ASP A 105 11.36 17.49 2.98
C ASP A 105 11.84 16.07 2.64
N HIS A 106 10.92 15.11 2.68
CA HIS A 106 11.20 13.70 2.38
C HIS A 106 11.09 13.35 0.90
N SER A 107 10.62 14.28 0.06
CA SER A 107 10.29 14.01 -1.35
C SER A 107 11.53 13.57 -2.13
N THR A 108 12.64 14.29 -1.98
CA THR A 108 13.90 13.98 -2.65
C THR A 108 14.48 12.64 -2.17
N PHE A 109 14.45 12.39 -0.86
CA PHE A 109 14.93 11.12 -0.30
C PHE A 109 14.12 9.94 -0.83
N ALA A 110 12.79 10.03 -0.78
CA ALA A 110 11.90 8.97 -1.26
C ALA A 110 12.06 8.76 -2.77
N LEU A 111 12.25 9.82 -3.55
CA LEU A 111 12.47 9.75 -4.99
C LEU A 111 13.74 8.97 -5.33
N GLU A 112 14.87 9.35 -4.75
CA GLU A 112 16.16 8.71 -5.04
C GLU A 112 16.19 7.26 -4.57
N LEU A 113 15.64 6.98 -3.38
CA LEU A 113 15.53 5.60 -2.89
C LEU A 113 14.61 4.75 -3.78
N THR A 114 13.51 5.33 -4.29
CA THR A 114 12.62 4.62 -5.22
C THR A 114 13.34 4.27 -6.53
N LYS A 115 14.20 5.16 -7.04
CA LYS A 115 15.01 4.91 -8.25
C LYS A 115 16.02 3.78 -8.03
N GLU A 116 16.61 3.70 -6.85
CA GLU A 116 17.56 2.64 -6.47
C GLU A 116 16.89 1.26 -6.45
N TYR A 117 15.74 1.15 -5.78
CA TYR A 117 15.02 -0.12 -5.65
C TYR A 117 14.31 -0.56 -6.94
N TYR A 118 13.86 0.39 -7.77
CA TYR A 118 13.04 0.12 -8.95
C TYR A 118 13.56 0.86 -10.21
N PRO A 119 14.72 0.48 -10.74
CA PRO A 119 15.28 1.13 -11.93
C PRO A 119 14.40 0.89 -13.18
N GLY A 120 14.41 1.85 -14.11
CA GLY A 120 13.78 1.73 -15.43
C GLY A 120 12.44 2.44 -15.62
N TYR A 121 11.96 3.22 -14.65
CA TYR A 121 10.81 4.11 -14.85
C TYR A 121 11.21 5.49 -15.39
N SER A 122 10.24 6.24 -15.94
CA SER A 122 10.44 7.66 -16.28
C SER A 122 10.39 8.53 -15.03
N GLU A 123 10.99 9.73 -15.11
CA GLU A 123 11.04 10.66 -13.97
C GLU A 123 9.65 10.98 -13.39
N THR A 124 8.68 11.29 -14.25
CA THR A 124 7.29 11.53 -13.85
C THR A 124 6.65 10.33 -13.14
N VAL A 125 7.04 9.10 -13.49
CA VAL A 125 6.56 7.91 -12.80
C VAL A 125 7.21 7.80 -11.43
N TYR A 126 8.51 8.08 -11.31
CA TYR A 126 9.18 8.10 -10.01
C TYR A 126 8.57 9.14 -9.08
N GLU A 127 8.47 10.40 -9.51
CA GLU A 127 7.88 11.50 -8.72
C GLU A 127 6.51 11.13 -8.14
N ARG A 128 5.62 10.61 -9.00
CA ARG A 128 4.27 10.23 -8.58
C ARG A 128 4.27 9.04 -7.62
N ARG A 129 5.12 8.04 -7.84
CA ARG A 129 5.11 6.82 -7.02
C ARG A 129 5.82 7.01 -5.68
N SER A 130 6.91 7.77 -5.64
CA SER A 130 7.57 8.13 -4.38
C SER A 130 6.67 9.01 -3.51
N ASP A 131 5.96 9.98 -4.11
CA ASP A 131 4.96 10.80 -3.41
C ASP A 131 3.83 9.95 -2.80
N ASN A 132 3.33 8.95 -3.53
CA ASN A 132 2.34 8.01 -2.98
C ASN A 132 2.88 7.23 -1.77
N ILE A 133 4.13 6.77 -1.81
CA ILE A 133 4.76 6.08 -0.67
C ILE A 133 4.87 7.02 0.53
N VAL A 134 5.30 8.26 0.32
CA VAL A 134 5.38 9.28 1.38
C VAL A 134 4.00 9.51 2.01
N LYS A 135 2.94 9.63 1.19
CA LYS A 135 1.56 9.76 1.68
C LYS A 135 1.13 8.59 2.55
N TRP A 136 1.44 7.36 2.13
CA TRP A 136 1.13 6.17 2.93
C TRP A 136 1.87 6.20 4.27
N CYS A 137 3.17 6.50 4.26
CA CYS A 137 3.97 6.55 5.48
C CYS A 137 3.45 7.63 6.44
N ARG A 138 3.09 8.82 5.93
CA ARG A 138 2.50 9.89 6.73
C ARG A 138 1.16 9.48 7.35
N ARG A 139 0.28 8.85 6.55
CA ARG A 139 -1.01 8.33 7.04
C ARG A 139 -0.84 7.32 8.19
N ILE A 140 0.16 6.45 8.10
CA ILE A 140 0.49 5.49 9.18
C ILE A 140 0.96 6.22 10.44
N ILE A 141 1.83 7.22 10.31
CA ILE A 141 2.33 8.02 11.44
C ILE A 141 1.18 8.80 12.10
N GLU A 142 0.28 9.37 11.32
CA GLU A 142 -0.92 10.06 11.83
C GLU A 142 -1.81 9.10 12.63
N GLU A 143 -2.04 7.88 12.15
CA GLU A 143 -2.80 6.87 12.88
C GLU A 143 -2.13 6.51 14.22
N MET A 144 -0.81 6.28 14.19
CA MET A 144 -0.04 5.97 15.40
C MET A 144 -0.15 7.09 16.43
N ASN A 145 -0.07 8.35 16.01
CA ASN A 145 -0.18 9.50 16.91
C ASN A 145 -1.60 9.74 17.44
N THR A 146 -2.64 9.25 16.76
CA THR A 146 -4.03 9.43 17.21
C THR A 146 -4.41 8.43 18.32
N LYS A 147 -3.69 7.33 18.43
CA LYS A 147 -3.96 6.26 19.41
C LYS A 147 -3.24 6.45 20.76
N TYR A 148 -2.41 7.50 20.90
CA TYR A 148 -1.67 7.84 22.12
C TYR A 148 -1.93 9.30 22.52
#